data_AF-A0A2T6LTQ9-F1
#
_entry.id   AF-A0A2T6LTQ9-F1
#
_cell.length_a   1.000
_cell.length_b   1.000
_cell.length_c   1.000
_cell.angle_alpha   90.00
_cell.angle_beta   90.00
_cell.angle_gamma   90.00
#
_symmetry.space_group_name_H-M   'P 1'
#
loop_
_entity.id
_entity.type
_entity.pdbx_description
1 polymer ?
#
loop_
_entity_poly.entity_id
_entity_poly.type
_entity_poly.pdbx_seq_one_letter_code
_entity_poly.pdbx_strand_id
1 'polypeptide(L)'
;MPQYVSCRFRPTDTRTYTYVHDGAPLKPGDMVKVADARSDSWKRVEVVAVSDEAPPFTCKPVLGLAEDEGEAAPADGAADISASDLPY
;
A
#
# COMPACT_ATOMS: atom_id res chain seq x y z
N MET A 1 14.60 -10.66 -12.03
CA MET A 1 13.67 -11.46 -12.87
C MET A 1 12.27 -10.94 -12.56
N PRO A 2 11.38 -10.83 -13.56
CA PRO A 2 10.00 -10.42 -13.30
C PRO A 2 9.31 -11.47 -12.44
N GLN A 3 8.61 -11.01 -11.40
CA GLN A 3 7.72 -11.83 -10.59
C GLN A 3 6.27 -11.38 -10.83
N TYR A 4 5.35 -12.31 -10.70
CA TYR A 4 3.92 -12.09 -10.89
C TYR A 4 3.23 -12.14 -9.53
N VAL A 5 2.69 -11.01 -9.10
CA VAL A 5 2.09 -10.85 -7.78
C VAL A 5 0.58 -10.76 -7.91
N SER A 6 -0.12 -11.64 -7.21
CA SER A 6 -1.57 -11.53 -7.04
C SER A 6 -1.86 -10.62 -5.86
N CYS A 7 -2.65 -9.57 -6.11
CA CYS A 7 -2.97 -8.56 -5.11
C CYS A 7 -4.47 -8.40 -4.93
N ARG A 8 -4.89 -7.99 -3.74
CA ARG A 8 -6.27 -7.60 -3.42
C ARG A 8 -6.33 -6.15 -2.95
N PHE A 9 -7.42 -5.47 -3.27
CA PHE A 9 -7.60 -4.05 -2.90
C PHE A 9 -8.00 -3.87 -1.44
N ARG A 10 -8.68 -4.85 -0.86
CA ARG A 10 -9.14 -4.83 0.53
C ARG A 10 -9.01 -6.23 1.11
N PRO A 11 -8.80 -6.38 2.43
CA PRO A 11 -8.66 -7.68 3.06
C PRO A 11 -9.92 -8.55 2.96
N THR A 12 -11.09 -7.93 2.88
CA THR A 12 -12.38 -8.61 2.68
C THR A 12 -12.73 -8.87 1.22
N ASP A 13 -11.90 -8.40 0.28
CA ASP A 13 -12.16 -8.60 -1.15
C ASP A 13 -11.86 -10.05 -1.53
N THR A 14 -12.77 -10.66 -2.29
CA THR A 14 -12.60 -12.02 -2.80
C THR A 14 -11.90 -12.04 -4.15
N ARG A 15 -11.77 -10.88 -4.81
CA ARG A 15 -11.13 -10.77 -6.12
C ARG A 15 -9.66 -10.41 -5.97
N THR A 16 -8.84 -11.15 -6.69
CA THR A 16 -7.40 -10.93 -6.79
C THR A 16 -7.05 -10.60 -8.23
N TYR A 17 -6.10 -9.68 -8.40
CA TYR A 17 -5.62 -9.24 -9.70
C TYR A 17 -4.11 -9.44 -9.76
N THR A 18 -3.61 -9.94 -10.90
CA THR A 18 -2.18 -10.21 -11.08
C THR A 18 -1.47 -9.04 -11.72
N TYR A 19 -0.33 -8.66 -11.14
CA TYR A 19 0.55 -7.59 -11.59
C TYR A 19 1.96 -8.14 -11.80
N VAL A 20 2.74 -7.49 -12.68
CA VAL A 20 4.15 -7.82 -12.90
C VAL A 20 5.02 -6.86 -12.08
N HIS A 21 6.07 -7.40 -11.47
CA HIS A 21 7.04 -6.62 -10.71
C HIS A 21 8.46 -7.01 -11.12
N ASP A 22 9.22 -6.05 -11.62
CA ASP A 22 10.59 -6.26 -12.11
C ASP A 22 11.69 -5.97 -11.05
N GLY A 23 11.29 -5.53 -9.85
CA GLY A 23 12.20 -5.12 -8.78
C GLY A 23 12.59 -6.24 -7.81
N ALA A 24 12.81 -5.85 -6.54
CA ALA A 24 13.14 -6.78 -5.46
C ALA A 24 12.02 -7.80 -5.20
N PRO A 25 12.35 -9.04 -4.77
CA PRO A 25 11.35 -10.06 -4.50
C PRO A 25 10.36 -9.59 -3.43
N LEU A 26 9.07 -9.80 -3.71
CA LEU A 26 7.97 -9.45 -2.81
C LEU A 26 7.51 -10.71 -2.08
N LYS A 27 6.84 -10.54 -0.94
CA LYS A 27 6.20 -11.62 -0.20
C LYS A 27 4.71 -11.35 0.02
N PRO A 28 3.89 -12.41 0.21
CA PRO A 28 2.53 -12.23 0.71
C PRO A 28 2.49 -11.39 1.99
N GLY A 29 1.55 -10.46 2.07
CA GLY A 29 1.41 -9.47 3.14
C GLY A 29 2.06 -8.12 2.84
N ASP A 30 2.95 -8.03 1.84
CA ASP A 30 3.52 -6.74 1.44
C ASP A 30 2.46 -5.83 0.80
N MET A 31 2.66 -4.53 0.94
CA MET A 31 1.78 -3.51 0.39
C MET A 31 2.44 -2.86 -0.81
N VAL A 32 1.74 -2.80 -1.94
CA VAL A 32 2.26 -2.28 -3.20
C VAL A 32 1.34 -1.24 -3.82
N LYS A 33 1.92 -0.38 -4.65
CA LYS A 33 1.22 0.65 -5.43
C LYS A 33 0.93 0.11 -6.82
N VAL A 34 -0.33 0.15 -7.24
CA VAL A 34 -0.75 -0.21 -8.60
C VAL A 34 -1.50 0.95 -9.24
N ALA A 35 -1.39 1.10 -10.56
CA ALA A 35 -2.14 2.11 -11.30
C ALA A 35 -3.65 1.83 -11.22
N ASP A 36 -4.44 2.87 -10.94
CA ASP A 36 -5.88 2.77 -11.01
C ASP A 36 -6.33 2.57 -12.47
N ALA A 37 -7.43 1.83 -12.67
CA ALA A 37 -7.92 1.55 -14.01
C ALA A 37 -8.74 2.70 -14.62
N ARG A 38 -9.23 3.63 -13.80
CA ARG A 38 -10.19 4.68 -14.19
C ARG A 38 -9.61 6.10 -14.09
N SER A 39 -8.42 6.24 -13.53
CA SER A 39 -7.78 7.52 -13.28
C SER A 39 -6.26 7.39 -13.33
N ASP A 40 -5.54 8.48 -13.57
CA ASP A 40 -4.08 8.57 -13.43
C ASP A 40 -3.59 8.56 -11.97
N SER A 41 -4.41 8.03 -11.06
CA SER A 41 -4.08 7.85 -9.65
C SER A 41 -3.54 6.45 -9.39
N TRP A 42 -2.96 6.24 -8.22
CA TRP A 42 -2.51 4.93 -7.76
C TRP A 42 -3.38 4.42 -6.61
N LYS A 43 -3.37 3.11 -6.38
CA LYS A 43 -4.04 2.46 -5.27
C LYS A 43 -3.07 1.56 -4.51
N ARG A 44 -3.23 1.54 -3.18
CA ARG A 44 -2.59 0.58 -2.28
C ARG A 44 -3.32 -0.75 -2.36
N VAL A 45 -2.58 -1.83 -2.59
CA VAL A 45 -3.08 -3.21 -2.62
C VAL A 45 -2.16 -4.12 -1.82
N GLU A 46 -2.73 -5.17 -1.26
CA GLU A 46 -2.01 -6.16 -0.48
C GLU A 46 -1.65 -7.34 -1.38
N VAL A 47 -0.39 -7.78 -1.33
CA VAL A 47 0.07 -8.98 -2.01
C VAL A 47 -0.45 -10.20 -1.26
N VAL A 48 -1.17 -11.08 -1.95
CA VAL A 48 -1.70 -12.33 -1.37
C VAL A 48 -0.94 -13.57 -1.83
N ALA A 49 -0.34 -13.51 -3.02
CA ALA A 49 0.47 -14.59 -3.58
C ALA A 49 1.51 -14.03 -4.56
N VAL A 50 2.60 -14.77 -4.73
CA VAL A 50 3.69 -14.46 -5.66
C VAL A 50 3.99 -15.71 -6.47
N SER A 51 4.24 -15.54 -7.77
CA SER A 51 4.56 -16.60 -8.72
C SER A 51 5.68 -16.14 -9.65
N ASP A 52 6.59 -17.06 -9.99
CA ASP A 52 7.62 -16.83 -11.00
C ASP A 52 7.14 -17.20 -12.42
N GLU A 53 5.97 -17.81 -12.54
CA GLU A 53 5.37 -18.22 -13.82
C GLU A 53 4.47 -17.12 -14.40
N ALA A 54 4.71 -16.79 -15.67
CA ALA A 54 3.95 -15.79 -16.41
C ALA A 54 2.52 -16.26 -16.73
N PRO A 55 1.48 -15.49 -16.35
CA PRO A 55 0.11 -15.80 -16.73
C PRO A 55 -0.09 -15.68 -18.25
N PRO A 56 -1.11 -16.34 -18.83
CA PRO A 56 -1.42 -16.26 -20.26
C PRO A 56 -2.06 -14.91 -20.69
N PHE A 57 -2.01 -13.89 -19.84
CA PHE A 57 -2.63 -12.58 -20.08
C PHE A 57 -1.67 -11.44 -19.70
N THR A 58 -1.85 -10.28 -20.34
CA THR A 58 -1.03 -9.09 -20.07
C THR A 58 -1.26 -8.58 -18.65
N CYS A 59 -0.19 -8.51 -17.87
CA CYS A 59 -0.20 -7.98 -16.51
C CYS A 59 0.20 -6.50 -16.50
N LYS A 60 -0.47 -5.69 -15.68
CA LYS A 60 -0.04 -4.30 -15.43
C LYS A 60 1.17 -4.28 -14.49
N PRO A 61 2.09 -3.30 -14.63
CA PRO A 61 3.23 -3.20 -13.74
C PRO A 61 2.85 -2.69 -12.35
N VAL A 62 3.55 -3.17 -11.34
CA VAL A 62 3.60 -2.57 -10.00
C VAL A 62 4.41 -1.27 -10.08
N LEU A 63 3.87 -0.19 -9.55
CA LEU A 63 4.51 1.13 -9.57
C LEU A 63 5.61 1.26 -8.51
N GLY A 64 5.50 0.50 -7.42
CA GLY A 64 6.48 0.46 -6.34
C GLY A 64 5.89 -0.12 -5.06
N LEU A 65 6.70 -0.17 -4.01
CA LEU A 65 6.23 -0.50 -2.66
C LEU A 65 5.34 0.62 -2.14
N ALA A 66 4.20 0.26 -1.56
CA ALA A 66 3.48 1.12 -0.66
C ALA A 66 4.12 0.89 0.70
N GLU A 67 5.22 1.60 0.96
CA GLU A 67 5.69 1.74 2.35
C GLU A 67 4.47 2.14 3.17
N ASP A 68 4.23 1.42 4.27
CA ASP A 68 3.45 2.00 5.35
C ASP A 68 4.22 3.26 5.71
N GLU A 69 3.73 4.40 5.22
CA GLU A 69 3.97 5.67 5.84
C GLU A 69 3.44 5.46 7.25
N GLY A 70 4.34 5.00 8.12
CA GLY A 70 4.04 4.72 9.50
C GLY A 70 3.33 5.95 10.03
N GLU A 71 2.30 5.71 10.83
CA GLU A 71 2.28 6.34 12.14
C GLU A 71 2.93 7.73 12.13
N ALA A 72 2.23 8.73 11.58
CA ALA A 72 2.33 10.04 12.19
C ALA A 72 1.74 9.83 13.58
N ALA A 73 2.59 9.35 14.51
CA ALA A 73 2.29 9.34 15.93
C ALA A 73 1.66 10.70 16.24
N PRO A 74 0.51 10.76 16.94
CA PRO A 74 -0.05 12.04 17.32
C PRO A 74 1.08 12.77 18.04
N ALA A 75 1.49 13.93 17.50
CA ALA A 75 2.41 14.78 18.18
C ALA A 75 1.83 15.02 19.56
N ASP A 76 2.52 14.49 20.57
CA ASP A 76 2.31 14.75 21.98
C ASP A 76 2.61 16.24 22.19
N GLY A 77 1.64 17.08 21.80
CA GLY A 77 1.58 18.49 22.08
C GLY A 77 0.79 18.64 23.36
N ALA A 78 1.48 18.37 24.47
CA ALA A 78 1.01 18.61 25.81
C ALA A 78 0.22 19.92 25.89
N ALA A 79 -0.96 19.81 26.47
CA ALA A 79 -1.83 20.92 26.81
C ALA A 79 -1.04 22.03 27.53
N ASP A 80 -0.89 23.18 26.87
CA ASP A 80 -0.72 24.42 27.62
C ASP A 80 -2.08 24.78 28.20
N ILE A 81 -2.34 24.24 29.39
CA ILE A 81 -3.33 24.83 30.30
C ILE A 81 -2.74 26.14 30.81
N SER A 82 -2.75 27.19 29.99
CA SER A 82 -2.74 28.55 30.51
C SER A 82 -4.06 28.77 31.24
N ALA A 83 -4.05 28.34 32.50
CA ALA A 83 -5.06 28.66 33.49
C ALA A 83 -5.28 30.18 33.45
N SER A 84 -6.53 30.54 33.20
CA SER A 84 -7.03 31.85 33.60
C SER A 84 -6.82 32.00 35.09
N ASP A 85 -6.01 32.96 35.52
CA ASP A 85 -6.17 33.59 36.84
C ASP A 85 -5.47 34.98 36.86
N LEU A 86 -6.23 35.99 36.41
CA LEU A 86 -6.20 37.31 37.06
C LEU A 86 -6.60 37.09 38.53
N PRO A 87 -6.01 37.71 39.56
CA PRO A 87 -6.11 39.18 39.75
C PRO A 87 -5.00 39.86 40.58
N TYR A 88 -4.69 41.14 40.31
CA TYR A 88 -5.03 42.33 41.13
C TYR A 88 -4.41 43.59 40.53
#